data_AF-A0A2Z4ABC6-F1
#
_entry.id   AF-A0A2Z4ABC6-F1
#
_cell.length_a   1.000
_cell.length_b   1.000
_cell.length_c   1.000
_cell.angle_alpha   90.00
_cell.angle_beta   90.00
_cell.angle_gamma   90.00
#
_symmetry.space_group_name_H-M   'P 1'
#
loop_
_entity.id
_entity.type
_entity.pdbx_description
1 polymer ?
#
loop_
_entity_poly.entity_id
_entity_poly.type
_entity_poly.pdbx_seq_one_letter_code
_entity_poly.pdbx_strand_id
1 'polypeptide(L)'
;MNGIVRIGILGALFSLFAVSLSGNEGDAIMRRMRDRSMKVEELKLTGLVGEDNRGYLQVRSPLSNVQQGVIENENVDRRKIYFIIGIKSDLKVDQVGSHRASQIAVRSVDGIWLQRQDGTWYQKGIQEPIVSEIKGRKKRRSKLKE
;
A
#
# COMPACT_ATOMS: atom_id res chain seq x y z
N MET A 1 -11.45 31.95 10.65
CA MET A 1 -10.02 32.25 10.82
C MET A 1 -9.33 30.92 11.10
N ASN A 2 -9.00 30.17 10.06
CA ASN A 2 -7.73 30.19 9.31
C ASN A 2 -6.78 29.14 9.88
N GLY A 3 -6.59 28.04 9.14
CA GLY A 3 -5.60 27.03 9.48
C GLY A 3 -5.87 25.70 8.82
N ILE A 4 -5.82 25.69 7.50
CA ILE A 4 -5.80 24.48 6.67
C ILE A 4 -4.70 23.55 7.20
N VAL A 5 -5.09 22.45 7.84
CA VAL A 5 -4.23 21.25 7.92
C VAL A 5 -4.83 20.21 6.98
N ARG A 6 -4.89 20.57 5.69
CA ARG A 6 -4.84 19.57 4.62
C ARG A 6 -3.44 19.01 4.69
N ILE A 7 -3.25 17.98 5.51
CA ILE A 7 -2.09 17.10 5.44
C ILE A 7 -2.22 16.37 4.10
N GLY A 8 -1.89 17.09 3.02
CA GLY A 8 -1.49 16.46 1.78
C GLY A 8 -0.33 15.56 2.15
N ILE A 9 -0.46 14.27 1.86
CA ILE A 9 0.54 13.25 2.13
C ILE A 9 1.70 13.48 1.14
N LEU A 10 2.46 14.55 1.40
CA LEU A 10 3.68 14.90 0.71
C LEU A 10 4.87 14.05 1.21
N GLY A 11 4.60 13.04 2.05
CA GLY A 11 5.61 12.29 2.82
C GLY A 11 5.53 10.77 2.71
N ALA A 12 4.78 10.19 1.75
CA ALA A 12 4.75 8.72 1.56
C ALA A 12 5.93 8.17 0.74
N LEU A 13 6.79 9.04 0.22
CA LEU A 13 7.90 8.63 -0.65
C LEU A 13 9.20 8.31 0.08
N PHE A 14 9.56 8.97 1.19
CA PHE A 14 10.95 8.88 1.65
C PHE A 14 11.16 9.21 3.14
N SER A 15 10.70 8.35 4.04
CA SER A 15 11.04 8.44 5.46
C SER A 15 11.05 7.01 6.02
N LEU A 16 12.14 6.37 6.44
CA LEU A 16 13.46 6.82 6.82
C LEU A 16 14.41 5.61 6.65
N PHE A 17 14.99 5.46 5.45
CA PHE A 17 16.28 4.78 5.28
C PHE A 17 17.10 5.80 4.52
N ALA A 18 17.61 6.80 5.24
CA ALA A 18 18.56 7.76 4.68
C ALA A 18 19.91 7.05 4.49
N VAL A 19 19.91 6.01 3.66
CA VAL A 19 21.13 5.48 3.10
C VAL A 19 21.45 6.42 1.95
N SER A 20 22.51 7.22 2.12
CA SER A 20 23.11 7.99 1.03
C SER A 20 23.37 7.04 -0.13
N LEU A 21 22.51 7.05 -1.15
CA LEU A 21 22.73 6.37 -2.41
C LEU A 21 23.79 7.15 -3.16
N SER A 22 25.05 7.06 -2.74
CA SER A 22 26.18 7.61 -3.50
C SER A 22 26.31 6.83 -4.81
N GLY A 23 25.56 7.25 -5.82
CA GLY A 23 25.50 6.66 -7.15
C GLY A 23 24.40 7.30 -7.99
N ASN A 24 24.77 7.85 -9.15
CA ASN A 24 23.89 8.56 -10.09
C ASN A 24 22.60 7.79 -10.43
N GLU A 25 22.65 6.45 -10.42
CA GLU A 25 21.52 5.59 -10.76
C GLU A 25 20.42 5.54 -9.69
N GLY A 26 20.78 5.43 -8.41
CA GLY A 26 19.81 5.36 -7.31
C GLY A 26 18.95 6.62 -7.24
N ASP A 27 19.60 7.78 -7.35
CA ASP A 27 18.93 9.08 -7.42
C ASP A 27 18.05 9.22 -8.67
N ALA A 28 18.51 8.70 -9.81
CA ALA A 28 17.71 8.73 -11.04
C ALA A 28 16.45 7.86 -10.94
N ILE A 29 16.55 6.67 -10.36
CA ILE A 29 15.39 5.80 -10.09
C ILE A 29 14.38 6.52 -9.20
N MET A 30 14.88 7.10 -8.12
CA MET A 30 14.08 7.82 -7.14
C MET A 30 13.37 9.05 -7.71
N ARG A 31 14.03 9.78 -8.62
CA ARG A 31 13.39 10.87 -9.37
C ARG A 31 12.21 10.34 -10.18
N ARG A 32 12.38 9.27 -10.96
CA ARG A 32 11.27 8.67 -11.73
C ARG A 32 10.11 8.18 -10.85
N MET A 33 10.41 7.58 -9.70
CA MET A 33 9.37 7.16 -8.74
C MET A 33 8.59 8.35 -8.19
N ARG A 34 9.28 9.47 -7.89
CA ARG A 34 8.64 10.72 -7.46
C ARG A 34 7.73 11.27 -8.56
N ASP A 35 8.21 11.31 -9.80
CA ASP A 35 7.46 11.83 -10.94
C ASP A 35 6.18 11.01 -11.22
N ARG A 36 6.20 9.69 -10.97
CA ARG A 36 5.02 8.82 -11.12
C ARG A 36 4.07 8.80 -9.93
N SER A 37 4.48 9.34 -8.78
CA SER A 37 3.79 9.14 -7.51
C SER A 37 2.32 9.54 -7.52
N MET A 38 1.98 10.68 -8.12
CA MET A 38 0.59 11.14 -8.24
C MET A 38 -0.27 10.16 -9.03
N LYS A 39 0.27 9.58 -10.11
CA LYS A 39 -0.49 8.63 -10.93
C LYS A 39 -0.68 7.29 -10.22
N VAL A 40 0.33 6.83 -9.50
CA VAL A 40 0.23 5.63 -8.66
C VAL A 40 -0.81 5.83 -7.55
N GLU A 41 -0.82 7.00 -6.92
CA GLU A 41 -1.78 7.33 -5.87
C GLU A 41 -3.23 7.36 -6.39
N GLU A 42 -3.48 7.98 -7.55
CA GLU A 42 -4.79 7.98 -8.20
C GLU A 42 -5.30 6.54 -8.45
N LEU A 43 -4.44 5.66 -8.96
CA LEU A 43 -4.80 4.26 -9.22
C LEU A 43 -5.12 3.48 -7.94
N LYS A 44 -4.47 3.82 -6.83
CA LYS A 44 -4.73 3.21 -5.53
C LYS A 44 -6.03 3.74 -4.91
N LEU A 45 -6.27 5.05 -4.98
CA LEU A 45 -7.48 5.69 -4.45
C LEU A 45 -8.75 5.25 -5.18
N THR A 46 -8.65 5.02 -6.49
CA THR A 46 -9.76 4.47 -7.29
C THR A 46 -9.99 2.98 -7.08
N GLY A 47 -9.14 2.31 -6.28
CA GLY A 47 -9.22 0.89 -5.99
C GLY A 47 -8.81 -0.03 -7.15
N LEU A 48 -8.36 0.53 -8.28
CA LEU A 48 -7.88 -0.22 -9.44
C LEU A 48 -6.59 -0.99 -9.12
N VAL A 49 -5.81 -0.48 -8.16
CA VAL A 49 -4.53 -1.05 -7.74
C VAL A 49 -4.47 -1.12 -6.21
N GLY A 50 -3.86 -2.18 -5.68
CA GLY A 50 -3.55 -2.35 -4.27
C GLY A 50 -2.05 -2.54 -4.02
N GLU A 51 -1.65 -2.57 -2.75
CA GLU A 51 -0.27 -2.85 -2.32
C GLU A 51 -0.21 -4.25 -1.71
N ASP A 52 0.65 -5.11 -2.25
CA ASP A 52 0.85 -6.46 -1.73
C ASP A 52 1.71 -6.48 -0.45
N ASN A 53 1.79 -7.66 0.17
CA ASN A 53 2.53 -7.86 1.41
C ASN A 53 4.06 -7.88 1.22
N ARG A 54 4.53 -7.69 -0.01
CA ARG A 54 5.95 -7.59 -0.40
C ARG A 54 6.31 -6.18 -0.86
N GLY A 55 5.38 -5.23 -0.79
CA GLY A 55 5.61 -3.83 -1.10
C GLY A 55 5.62 -3.54 -2.61
N TYR A 56 4.91 -4.33 -3.41
CA TYR A 56 4.67 -4.06 -4.83
C TYR A 56 3.21 -3.73 -5.10
N LEU A 57 2.98 -3.03 -6.19
CA LEU A 57 1.65 -2.71 -6.67
C LEU A 57 1.04 -3.91 -7.40
N GLN A 58 -0.22 -4.22 -7.10
CA GLN A 58 -0.98 -5.28 -7.75
C GLN A 58 -2.26 -4.73 -8.37
N VAL A 59 -2.53 -5.15 -9.61
CA VAL A 59 -3.75 -4.80 -10.32
C VAL A 59 -4.94 -5.53 -9.70
N ARG A 60 -6.03 -4.79 -9.42
CA ARG A 60 -7.27 -5.32 -8.82
C ARG A 60 -8.48 -5.20 -9.74
N SER A 61 -8.39 -4.37 -10.76
CA SER A 61 -9.45 -4.18 -11.76
C SER A 61 -8.80 -3.82 -13.09
N PRO A 62 -9.51 -4.02 -14.22
CA PRO A 62 -8.94 -3.76 -15.55
C PRO A 62 -8.35 -2.35 -15.65
N LEU A 63 -7.16 -2.28 -16.24
CA LEU A 63 -6.42 -1.04 -16.48
C LEU A 63 -6.35 -0.76 -17.98
N SER A 64 -6.25 0.51 -18.35
CA SER A 64 -5.79 0.87 -19.70
C SER A 64 -4.30 0.55 -19.85
N ASN A 65 -3.82 0.43 -21.10
CA ASN A 65 -2.41 0.16 -21.37
C ASN A 65 -1.46 1.19 -20.72
N VAL A 66 -1.88 2.46 -20.69
CA VAL A 66 -1.11 3.53 -20.04
C VAL A 66 -1.03 3.32 -18.53
N GLN A 67 -2.16 2.96 -17.90
CA GLN A 67 -2.19 2.68 -16.46
C GLN A 67 -1.36 1.45 -16.11
N GLN A 68 -1.44 0.39 -16.92
CA GLN A 68 -0.63 -0.82 -16.77
C GLN A 68 0.87 -0.48 -16.81
N GLY A 69 1.31 0.32 -17.78
CA GLY A 69 2.70 0.77 -17.89
C GLY A 69 3.20 1.57 -16.68
N VAL A 70 2.32 2.34 -16.01
CA VAL A 70 2.68 3.04 -14.77
C VAL A 70 3.03 2.05 -13.66
N ILE A 71 2.21 1.00 -13.49
CA ILE A 71 2.38 -0.02 -12.45
C ILE A 71 3.63 -0.86 -12.69
N GLU A 72 3.85 -1.28 -13.93
CA GLU A 72 5.01 -2.08 -14.30
C GLU A 72 6.31 -1.31 -14.06
N ASN A 73 6.39 -0.06 -14.54
CA ASN A 73 7.57 0.78 -14.36
C ASN A 73 7.85 1.10 -12.90
N GLU A 74 6.79 1.33 -12.10
CA GLU A 74 6.94 1.55 -10.66
C GLU A 74 7.47 0.29 -9.96
N ASN A 75 6.93 -0.89 -10.27
CA ASN A 75 7.42 -2.14 -9.68
C ASN A 75 8.85 -2.48 -10.13
N VAL A 76 9.25 -2.15 -11.37
CA VAL A 76 10.64 -2.25 -11.84
C VAL A 76 11.57 -1.40 -10.98
N ASP A 77 11.22 -0.13 -10.77
CA ASP A 77 12.04 0.79 -9.98
C ASP A 77 12.08 0.41 -8.49
N ARG A 78 10.96 -0.06 -7.92
CA ARG A 78 10.92 -0.62 -6.55
C ARG A 78 11.85 -1.81 -6.38
N ARG A 79 11.88 -2.75 -7.33
CA ARG A 79 12.83 -3.89 -7.29
C ARG A 79 14.28 -3.42 -7.22
N LYS A 80 14.66 -2.46 -8.06
CA LYS A 80 16.02 -1.90 -8.09
C LYS A 80 16.37 -1.22 -6.77
N ILE A 81 15.47 -0.41 -6.23
CA ILE A 81 15.70 0.25 -4.94
C ILE A 81 15.77 -0.75 -3.79
N TYR A 82 14.90 -1.77 -3.76
CA TYR A 82 14.95 -2.80 -2.72
C TYR A 82 16.25 -3.60 -2.78
N PHE A 83 16.74 -3.90 -3.99
CA PHE A 83 18.06 -4.53 -4.17
C PHE A 83 19.20 -3.65 -3.64
N ILE A 84 19.22 -2.38 -4.02
CA ILE A 84 20.24 -1.43 -3.56
C ILE A 84 20.20 -1.30 -2.03
N ILE A 85 19.02 -1.15 -1.43
CA ILE A 85 18.84 -1.07 0.04
C ILE A 85 19.28 -2.37 0.70
N GLY A 86 18.93 -3.53 0.12
CA GLY A 86 19.31 -4.84 0.61
C GLY A 86 20.83 -4.98 0.75
N ILE A 87 21.57 -4.62 -0.30
CA ILE A 87 23.05 -4.60 -0.25
C ILE A 87 23.56 -3.68 0.84
N LYS A 88 23.05 -2.44 0.90
CA LYS A 88 23.53 -1.41 1.84
C LYS A 88 23.20 -1.71 3.31
N SER A 89 22.20 -2.56 3.56
CA SER A 89 21.67 -2.82 4.90
C SER A 89 21.88 -4.27 5.35
N ASP A 90 22.57 -5.09 4.55
CA ASP A 90 22.73 -6.54 4.76
C ASP A 90 21.38 -7.27 4.97
N LEU A 91 20.41 -6.94 4.11
CA LEU A 91 19.06 -7.53 4.12
C LEU A 91 18.74 -8.19 2.79
N LYS A 92 17.92 -9.25 2.83
CA LYS A 92 17.34 -9.82 1.61
C LYS A 92 16.29 -8.86 1.03
N VAL A 93 16.18 -8.83 -0.30
CA VAL A 93 15.20 -8.00 -1.03
C VAL A 93 13.76 -8.18 -0.50
N ASP A 94 13.37 -9.43 -0.21
CA ASP A 94 12.03 -9.73 0.32
C ASP A 94 11.80 -9.14 1.71
N GLN A 95 12.84 -9.05 2.54
CA GLN A 95 12.74 -8.39 3.85
C GLN A 95 12.53 -6.89 3.66
N VAL A 96 13.30 -6.24 2.77
CA VAL A 96 13.13 -4.81 2.45
C VAL A 96 11.72 -4.53 1.94
N GLY A 97 11.22 -5.35 1.01
CA GLY A 97 9.86 -5.24 0.49
C GLY A 97 8.79 -5.41 1.56
N SER A 98 8.94 -6.39 2.45
CA SER A 98 8.01 -6.63 3.57
C SER A 98 7.99 -5.48 4.58
N HIS A 99 9.16 -4.90 4.88
CA HIS A 99 9.26 -3.69 5.70
C HIS A 99 8.54 -2.51 5.02
N ARG A 100 8.72 -2.34 3.70
CA ARG A 100 8.02 -1.30 2.94
C ARG A 100 6.51 -1.52 2.93
N ALA A 101 6.02 -2.74 2.73
CA ALA A 101 4.60 -3.07 2.81
C ALA A 101 4.00 -2.67 4.17
N SER A 102 4.71 -3.00 5.26
CA SER A 102 4.30 -2.64 6.62
C SER A 102 4.19 -1.13 6.81
N GLN A 103 5.18 -0.36 6.32
CA GLN A 103 5.15 1.11 6.38
C GLN A 103 4.03 1.71 5.52
N ILE A 104 3.80 1.16 4.33
CA ILE A 104 2.68 1.57 3.47
C ILE A 104 1.35 1.32 4.20
N ALA A 105 1.17 0.15 4.82
CA ALA A 105 -0.06 -0.17 5.52
C ALA A 105 -0.35 0.82 6.67
N VAL A 106 0.67 1.17 7.45
CA VAL A 106 0.56 2.18 8.52
C VAL A 106 0.19 3.55 7.96
N ARG A 107 0.80 3.99 6.86
CA ARG A 107 0.67 5.37 6.33
C ARG A 107 -0.44 5.58 5.31
N SER A 108 -1.01 4.51 4.76
CA SER A 108 -2.08 4.63 3.76
C SER A 108 -3.31 5.28 4.36
N VAL A 109 -4.05 6.03 3.56
CA VAL A 109 -5.39 6.51 3.93
C VAL A 109 -6.40 5.37 3.87
N ASP A 110 -7.57 5.62 4.45
CA ASP A 110 -8.71 4.72 4.31
C ASP A 110 -9.12 4.58 2.84
N GLY A 111 -9.72 3.46 2.48
CA GLY A 111 -10.10 3.15 1.10
C GLY A 111 -8.97 2.53 0.25
N ILE A 112 -7.73 2.48 0.72
CA ILE A 112 -6.65 1.80 -0.01
C ILE A 112 -6.70 0.29 0.20
N TRP A 113 -6.60 -0.48 -0.89
CA TRP A 113 -6.43 -1.94 -0.84
C TRP A 113 -5.01 -2.33 -0.44
N LEU A 114 -4.91 -3.16 0.59
CA LEU A 114 -3.67 -3.66 1.16
C LEU A 114 -3.78 -5.17 1.34
N GLN A 115 -2.65 -5.88 1.20
CA GLN A 115 -2.59 -7.30 1.48
C GLN A 115 -1.97 -7.57 2.86
N ARG A 116 -2.57 -8.48 3.62
CA ARG A 116 -2.01 -9.00 4.88
C ARG A 116 -0.86 -9.98 4.60
N GLN A 117 -0.10 -10.30 5.64
CA GLN A 117 0.99 -11.27 5.55
C GLN A 117 0.52 -12.66 5.07
N ASP A 118 -0.70 -13.06 5.39
CA ASP A 118 -1.32 -14.32 4.93
C ASP A 118 -1.81 -14.28 3.48
N GLY A 119 -1.64 -13.15 2.78
CA GLY A 119 -2.08 -12.96 1.40
C GLY A 119 -3.52 -12.48 1.25
N THR A 120 -4.28 -12.35 2.34
CA THR A 120 -5.67 -11.85 2.29
C THR A 120 -5.70 -10.35 2.03
N TRP A 121 -6.62 -9.92 1.18
CA TRP A 121 -6.81 -8.50 0.87
C TRP A 121 -7.79 -7.85 1.84
N TYR A 122 -7.55 -6.57 2.14
CA TYR A 122 -8.48 -5.72 2.87
C TYR A 122 -8.38 -4.28 2.39
N GLN A 123 -9.44 -3.52 2.60
CA GLN A 123 -9.46 -2.09 2.32
C GLN A 123 -9.33 -1.35 3.66
N LYS A 124 -8.31 -0.50 3.80
CA LYS A 124 -8.03 0.19 5.07
C LYS A 124 -9.22 1.05 5.50
N GLY A 125 -9.54 1.06 6.79
CA GLY A 125 -10.61 1.88 7.36
C GLY A 125 -12.03 1.37 7.11
N ILE A 126 -12.21 0.38 6.22
CA ILE A 126 -13.50 -0.29 6.08
C ILE A 126 -13.55 -1.41 7.11
N GLN A 127 -14.22 -1.14 8.24
CA GLN A 127 -14.64 -2.21 9.15
C GLN A 127 -15.62 -3.11 8.40
N GLU A 128 -15.27 -4.37 8.21
CA GLU A 128 -16.28 -5.35 7.80
C GLU A 128 -17.38 -5.36 8.86
N PRO A 129 -18.67 -5.40 8.45
CA PRO A 129 -19.75 -5.52 9.42
C PRO A 129 -19.49 -6.77 10.25
N ILE A 130 -19.42 -6.62 11.57
CA ILE A 130 -19.21 -7.73 12.51
C ILE A 130 -20.38 -8.70 12.34
N VAL A 131 -20.21 -9.75 11.53
CA VAL A 131 -21.18 -10.84 11.37
C VAL A 131 -21.04 -11.81 12.56
N SER A 132 -21.13 -11.31 13.81
CA SER A 132 -21.07 -12.17 14.99
C SER A 132 -22.35 -12.21 15.83
N GLU A 133 -23.43 -11.52 15.45
CA GLU A 133 -24.61 -11.42 16.33
C GLU A 133 -25.97 -11.90 15.78
N ILE A 134 -26.04 -12.44 14.56
CA ILE A 134 -27.34 -12.89 14.02
C ILE A 134 -27.72 -14.30 14.54
N LYS A 135 -26.76 -15.16 14.90
CA LYS A 135 -27.05 -16.53 15.37
C LYS A 135 -27.68 -16.60 16.77
N GLY A 136 -27.60 -15.55 17.59
CA GLY A 136 -28.15 -15.53 18.96
C GLY A 136 -29.63 -15.13 19.06
N ARG A 137 -30.15 -14.32 18.12
CA ARG A 137 -31.49 -13.71 18.23
C ARG A 137 -32.64 -14.69 17.92
N LYS A 138 -32.40 -15.71 17.09
CA LYS A 138 -33.44 -16.72 16.78
C LYS A 138 -33.79 -17.62 17.97
N LYS A 139 -32.86 -17.87 18.90
CA LYS A 139 -33.09 -18.78 20.04
C LYS A 139 -33.87 -18.13 21.20
N ARG A 140 -33.86 -16.80 21.32
CA ARG A 140 -34.64 -16.08 22.36
C ARG A 140 -36.11 -15.87 22.01
N ARG A 141 -36.48 -15.82 20.73
CA ARG A 141 -37.89 -15.65 20.31
C ARG A 141 -38.75 -16.91 20.45
N SER A 142 -38.16 -18.11 20.56
CA SER A 142 -38.92 -19.34 20.79
C SER A 142 -39.25 -19.60 22.26
N LYS A 143 -38.69 -18.81 23.19
CA LYS A 143 -38.85 -19.00 24.65
C LYS A 143 -39.85 -18.03 25.32
N LEU A 144 -40.60 -17.29 24.51
CA LEU A 144 -41.59 -16.29 24.93
C LEU A 144 -43.03 -16.66 24.49
N LYS A 145 -43.26 -17.94 24.19
CA LYS A 145 -44.57 -18.49 23.78
C LYS A 145 -45.08 -19.62 24.69
N GLU A 146 -44.58 -19.70 25.92
CA GLU A 146 -45.18 -20.51 26.99
C GLU A 146 -45.69 -19.59 28.10
#